data_AF-A0A397APP9-F1
#
_entry.id   AF-A0A397APP9-F1
#
_cell.length_a   1.000
_cell.length_b   1.000
_cell.length_c   1.000
_cell.angle_alpha   90.00
_cell.angle_beta   90.00
_cell.angle_gamma   90.00
#
_symmetry.space_group_name_H-M   'P 1'
#
loop_
_entity.id
_entity.type
_entity.pdbx_description
1 polymer ?
#
loop_
_entity_poly.entity_id
_entity_poly.type
_entity_poly.pdbx_seq_one_letter_code
_entity_poly.pdbx_strand_id
1 'polypeptide(L)'
;MSIEYVCGCGRQYPLAELYWSDTCKKIVCPWPTCSLQEIDSYFCRFQMDNLPSKEAAAYKNRSARTFACPDCRSTLQTIKHDKYTFFCAHCRWDSDSIQLTDEDPDTLMMVANTREREEHVFDVLLAHYQQRAAAQTSIQHTRSFMSKRSFTSASSSRFIKHSQRPPPAMQLGWKMENLDAKLKDTLSAVSSAVDTALVEQCRQKFPHHESFHGIDAVRAAQCDDMAAVSTLAQRNLCTPLLQSRDVSALFPSRPDLRVKRSWRCVESMASGAPGILVKPQINPMTGDSSMVVGASWW
;
A
#
# COMPACT_ATOMS: atom_id res chain seq x y z
N MET A 1 -30.06 2.44 31.76
CA MET A 1 -30.75 2.22 30.47
C MET A 1 -30.33 3.33 29.54
N SER A 2 -29.75 3.00 28.38
CA SER A 2 -29.51 3.96 27.31
C SER A 2 -30.80 4.17 26.53
N ILE A 3 -31.14 5.43 26.22
CA ILE A 3 -32.26 5.75 25.33
C ILE A 3 -31.75 5.61 23.89
N GLU A 4 -32.46 4.84 23.06
CA GLU A 4 -32.11 4.60 21.67
C GLU A 4 -33.23 5.03 20.73
N TYR A 5 -32.86 5.43 19.52
CA TYR A 5 -33.75 5.92 18.47
C TYR A 5 -33.70 4.98 17.27
N VAL A 6 -34.84 4.80 16.61
CA VAL A 6 -34.99 3.90 15.46
C VAL A 6 -34.85 4.68 14.16
N CYS A 7 -33.87 4.34 13.35
CA CYS A 7 -33.75 4.84 11.98
C CYS A 7 -34.81 4.21 11.07
N GLY A 8 -35.16 4.84 9.94
CA GLY A 8 -36.14 4.31 8.97
C GLY A 8 -35.81 2.94 8.37
N CYS A 9 -34.60 2.41 8.59
CA CYS A 9 -34.22 1.04 8.24
C CYS A 9 -34.48 0.00 9.34
N GLY A 10 -35.03 0.40 10.48
CA GLY A 10 -35.36 -0.46 11.62
C GLY A 10 -34.23 -0.66 12.64
N ARG A 11 -33.06 -0.06 12.44
CA ARG A 11 -31.91 -0.17 13.37
C ARG A 11 -31.96 0.87 14.47
N GLN A 12 -31.50 0.48 15.66
CA GLN A 12 -31.44 1.30 16.86
C GLN A 12 -30.03 1.83 17.09
N TYR A 13 -29.94 3.12 17.41
CA TYR A 13 -28.69 3.82 17.73
C TYR A 13 -28.95 4.88 18.82
N PRO A 14 -27.95 5.24 19.64
CA PRO A 14 -28.04 6.43 20.47
C PRO A 14 -28.13 7.69 19.60
N LEU A 15 -28.83 8.73 20.07
CA LEU A 15 -29.04 9.97 19.30
C LEU A 15 -27.72 10.61 18.82
N ALA A 16 -26.66 10.51 19.62
CA ALA A 16 -25.34 11.06 19.33
C ALA A 16 -24.65 10.44 18.09
N GLU A 17 -25.10 9.25 17.64
CA GLU A 17 -24.55 8.56 16.47
C GLU A 17 -25.44 8.71 15.22
N LEU A 18 -26.62 9.33 15.37
CA LEU A 18 -27.55 9.55 14.26
C LEU A 18 -27.31 10.91 13.60
N TYR A 19 -27.62 10.96 12.31
CA TYR A 19 -27.57 12.19 11.51
C TYR A 19 -28.98 12.67 11.18
N TRP A 20 -29.16 13.98 11.03
CA TRP A 20 -30.39 14.54 10.47
C TRP A 20 -30.20 14.85 8.98
N SER A 21 -31.04 14.28 8.12
CA SER A 21 -31.08 14.66 6.71
C SER A 21 -32.08 15.79 6.51
N ASP A 22 -31.60 16.97 6.12
CA ASP A 22 -32.47 18.11 5.83
C ASP A 22 -33.31 17.91 4.55
N THR A 23 -32.78 17.15 3.59
CA THR A 23 -33.49 16.82 2.34
C THR A 23 -34.59 15.79 2.55
N CYS A 24 -34.33 14.72 3.30
CA CYS A 24 -35.31 13.67 3.57
C CYS A 24 -36.18 13.95 4.80
N LYS A 25 -35.88 15.01 5.58
CA LYS A 25 -36.56 15.37 6.84
C LYS A 25 -36.70 14.19 7.81
N LYS A 26 -35.61 13.43 7.99
CA LYS A 26 -35.58 12.23 8.84
C LYS A 26 -34.21 12.00 9.45
N ILE A 27 -34.21 11.21 10.53
CA ILE A 27 -32.98 10.66 11.10
C ILE A 27 -32.41 9.54 10.22
N VAL A 28 -31.09 9.55 10.06
CA VAL A 28 -30.32 8.65 9.21
C VAL A 28 -29.19 8.05 10.04
N CYS A 29 -29.12 6.71 10.09
CA CYS A 29 -28.07 6.00 10.80
C CYS A 29 -26.78 5.86 9.96
N PRO A 30 -25.62 5.59 10.59
CA PRO A 30 -24.34 5.40 9.90
C PRO A 30 -24.26 4.11 9.05
N TRP A 31 -25.34 3.33 8.98
CA TRP A 31 -25.34 2.07 8.22
C TRP A 31 -25.26 2.31 6.70
N PRO A 32 -24.51 1.49 5.93
CA PRO A 32 -24.26 1.72 4.49
C PRO A 32 -25.49 1.83 3.58
N THR A 33 -26.64 1.30 3.99
CA THR A 33 -27.90 1.44 3.22
C THR A 33 -28.56 2.80 3.42
N CYS A 34 -28.22 3.50 4.50
CA CYS A 34 -28.83 4.78 4.89
C CYS A 34 -27.86 5.95 4.66
N SER A 35 -26.58 5.74 4.96
CA SER A 35 -25.54 6.74 4.77
C SER A 35 -24.27 6.14 4.17
N LEU A 36 -23.53 6.96 3.45
CA LEU A 36 -22.26 6.64 2.82
C LEU A 36 -21.18 7.59 3.33
N GLN A 37 -19.98 7.04 3.52
CA GLN A 37 -18.83 7.80 3.99
C GLN A 37 -17.85 8.05 2.84
N GLU A 38 -17.43 9.29 2.67
CA GLU A 38 -16.42 9.69 1.68
C GLU A 38 -15.20 10.27 2.39
N ILE A 39 -14.01 10.09 1.78
CA ILE A 39 -12.79 10.72 2.24
C ILE A 39 -12.72 12.12 1.61
N ASP A 40 -12.69 13.15 2.45
CA ASP A 40 -12.67 14.54 2.02
C ASP A 40 -11.23 15.09 1.97
N SER A 41 -10.43 14.79 2.99
CA SER A 41 -9.04 15.25 3.10
C SER A 41 -8.19 14.34 3.98
N TYR A 42 -6.86 14.48 3.84
CA TYR A 42 -5.85 13.78 4.62
C TYR A 42 -5.11 14.78 5.50
N PHE A 43 -4.67 14.37 6.69
CA PHE A 43 -3.87 15.24 7.53
C PHE A 43 -2.88 14.44 8.39
N CYS A 44 -1.74 15.06 8.71
CA CYS A 44 -0.82 14.49 9.67
C CYS A 44 -1.30 14.76 11.10
N ARG A 45 -1.44 13.71 11.93
CA ARG A 45 -1.85 13.87 13.34
C ARG A 45 -0.90 14.72 14.18
N PHE A 46 0.39 14.77 13.81
CA PHE A 46 1.41 15.44 14.61
C PHE A 46 1.64 16.88 14.18
N GLN A 47 1.63 17.15 12.88
CA GLN A 47 1.79 18.50 12.35
C GLN A 47 0.48 19.28 12.26
N MET A 48 -0.66 18.55 12.19
CA MET A 48 -1.96 19.15 11.90
C MET A 48 -1.94 19.94 10.58
N ASP A 49 -1.18 19.43 9.61
CA ASP A 49 -1.17 19.92 8.24
C ASP A 49 -2.13 19.09 7.40
N ASN A 50 -2.95 19.77 6.61
CA ASN A 50 -3.83 19.15 5.62
C ASN A 50 -3.05 18.86 4.32
N LEU A 51 -3.25 17.67 3.76
CA LEU A 51 -2.66 17.23 2.50
C LEU A 51 -3.76 16.90 1.47
N PRO A 52 -3.67 17.42 0.24
CA PRO A 52 -4.56 17.03 -0.84
C PRO A 52 -4.31 15.58 -1.27
N SER A 53 -5.33 14.91 -1.83
CA SER A 53 -5.28 13.48 -2.16
C SER A 53 -4.12 13.06 -3.06
N LYS A 54 -3.72 13.92 -4.02
CA LYS A 54 -2.57 13.65 -4.90
C LYS A 54 -1.24 13.61 -4.14
N GLU A 55 -1.07 14.53 -3.20
CA GLU A 55 0.14 14.63 -2.38
C GLU A 55 0.19 13.50 -1.34
N ALA A 56 -0.94 13.21 -0.68
CA ALA A 56 -1.07 12.07 0.21
C ALA A 56 -0.73 10.75 -0.50
N ALA A 57 -1.23 10.55 -1.72
CA ALA A 57 -0.91 9.38 -2.54
C ALA A 57 0.59 9.32 -2.90
N ALA A 58 1.20 10.44 -3.31
CA ALA A 58 2.62 10.52 -3.62
C ALA A 58 3.51 10.15 -2.42
N TYR A 59 3.06 10.44 -1.20
CA TYR A 59 3.75 10.06 0.04
C TYR A 59 3.31 8.71 0.63
N LYS A 60 2.61 7.86 -0.15
CA LYS A 60 2.11 6.55 0.29
C LYS A 60 1.23 6.64 1.55
N ASN A 61 0.43 7.70 1.66
CA ASN A 61 -0.42 8.04 2.81
C ASN A 61 0.35 8.15 4.14
N ARG A 62 1.60 8.62 4.08
CA ARG A 62 2.44 8.92 5.25
C ARG A 62 2.74 10.40 5.37
N SER A 63 3.13 10.86 6.55
CA SER A 63 3.68 12.21 6.72
C SER A 63 4.92 12.40 5.85
N ALA A 64 5.15 13.62 5.36
CA ALA A 64 6.37 13.98 4.64
C ALA A 64 7.53 14.35 5.58
N ARG A 65 7.20 14.80 6.79
CA ARG A 65 8.14 15.54 7.64
C ARG A 65 8.28 15.02 9.08
N THR A 66 7.44 14.08 9.49
CA THR A 66 7.50 13.52 10.85
C THR A 66 7.86 12.05 10.81
N PHE A 67 8.52 11.60 11.86
CA PHE A 67 8.88 10.19 12.06
C PHE A 67 8.32 9.71 13.40
N ALA A 68 7.95 8.44 13.44
CA ALA A 68 7.53 7.75 14.65
C ALA A 68 8.67 6.88 15.19
N CYS A 69 8.80 6.87 16.51
CA CYS A 69 9.77 6.05 17.21
C CYS A 69 9.48 4.56 16.96
N PRO A 70 10.52 3.76 16.64
CA PRO A 70 10.36 2.33 16.39
C PRO A 70 9.93 1.54 17.64
N ASP A 71 10.18 2.07 18.84
CA ASP A 71 9.86 1.39 20.11
C ASP A 71 8.46 1.70 20.64
N CYS A 72 8.06 2.97 20.60
CA CYS A 72 6.85 3.43 21.30
C CYS A 72 5.85 4.19 20.42
N ARG A 73 6.10 4.33 19.11
CA ARG A 73 5.25 5.07 18.15
C ARG A 73 5.07 6.57 18.44
N SER A 74 5.71 7.10 19.47
CA SER A 74 5.71 8.54 19.76
C SER A 74 6.44 9.30 18.66
N THR A 75 6.03 10.54 18.42
CA THR A 75 6.69 11.40 17.44
C THR A 75 8.13 11.66 17.85
N LEU A 76 9.05 11.52 16.91
CA LEU A 76 10.45 11.87 17.08
C LEU A 76 10.64 13.38 16.92
N GLN A 77 11.51 13.93 17.74
CA GLN A 77 11.97 15.31 17.65
C GLN A 77 13.37 15.33 17.05
N THR A 78 13.66 16.32 16.22
CA THR A 78 15.03 16.55 15.73
C THR A 78 15.76 17.42 16.73
N ILE A 79 16.84 16.89 17.33
CA ILE A 79 17.66 17.61 18.30
C ILE A 79 19.08 17.75 17.77
N LYS A 80 19.75 18.84 18.14
CA LYS A 80 21.15 19.08 17.81
C LYS A 80 22.01 18.88 19.06
N HIS A 81 22.89 17.89 19.02
CA HIS A 81 24.02 17.79 19.94
C HIS A 81 25.27 18.22 19.17
N ASP A 82 26.13 17.27 18.77
CA ASP A 82 27.21 17.51 17.81
C ASP A 82 26.63 17.56 16.38
N LYS A 83 25.83 16.54 16.05
CA LYS A 83 25.04 16.42 14.81
C LYS A 83 23.55 16.46 15.13
N TYR A 84 22.72 16.64 14.11
CA TYR A 84 21.28 16.45 14.20
C TYR A 84 20.94 14.96 14.25
N THR A 85 20.10 14.61 15.23
CA THR A 85 19.61 13.25 15.45
C THR A 85 18.10 13.29 15.73
N PHE A 86 17.42 12.17 15.51
CA PHE A 86 16.06 11.98 15.98
C PHE A 86 16.07 11.45 17.41
N PHE A 87 15.23 12.03 18.25
CA PHE A 87 15.12 11.68 19.66
C PHE A 87 13.66 11.50 20.07
N CYS A 88 13.39 10.48 20.88
CA CYS A 88 12.09 10.21 21.45
C CYS A 88 12.02 10.68 22.90
N ALA A 89 11.19 11.69 23.18
CA ALA A 89 10.98 12.16 24.55
C ALA A 89 10.30 11.12 25.47
N HIS A 90 9.62 10.11 24.92
CA HIS A 90 8.87 9.14 25.70
C HIS A 90 9.74 7.97 26.21
N CYS A 91 10.41 7.26 25.31
CA CYS A 91 11.26 6.12 25.66
C CYS A 91 12.76 6.41 25.63
N ARG A 92 13.17 7.64 25.30
CA ARG A 92 14.56 8.10 25.17
C ARG A 92 15.37 7.41 24.06
N TRP A 93 14.69 6.78 23.09
CA TRP A 93 15.34 6.28 21.88
C TRP A 93 15.97 7.43 21.09
N ASP A 94 17.17 7.21 20.58
CA ASP A 94 17.90 8.12 19.72
C ASP A 94 18.34 7.42 18.43
N SER A 95 18.50 8.20 17.37
CA SER A 95 18.94 7.69 16.07
C SER A 95 20.46 7.61 15.92
N ASP A 96 21.22 8.08 16.90
CA ASP A 96 22.69 7.94 16.92
C ASP A 96 23.09 6.47 17.07
N SER A 97 22.34 5.71 17.89
CA SER A 97 22.47 4.26 18.06
C SER A 97 22.45 3.45 16.75
N ILE A 98 21.79 3.97 15.70
CA ILE A 98 21.67 3.35 14.38
C ILE A 98 22.42 4.12 13.28
N GLN A 99 23.32 5.04 13.68
CA GLN A 99 24.12 5.89 12.79
C GLN A 99 23.29 6.73 11.82
N LEU A 100 22.07 7.10 12.21
CA LEU A 100 21.22 8.01 11.46
C LEU A 100 21.37 9.42 12.04
N THR A 101 22.39 10.12 11.57
CA THR A 101 22.75 11.47 12.04
C THR A 101 23.23 12.31 10.87
N ASP A 102 23.05 13.63 10.91
CA ASP A 102 23.55 14.54 9.86
C ASP A 102 23.92 15.92 10.42
N GLU A 103 24.74 16.68 9.71
CA GLU A 103 25.08 18.08 10.07
C GLU A 103 23.93 19.04 9.79
N ASP A 104 23.01 18.67 8.90
CA ASP A 104 21.85 19.45 8.48
C ASP A 104 20.53 18.68 8.71
N PRO A 105 19.50 19.30 9.33
CA PRO A 105 18.27 18.59 9.70
C PRO A 105 17.43 18.20 8.48
N ASP A 106 17.47 18.98 7.39
CA ASP A 106 16.74 18.65 6.16
C ASP A 106 17.39 17.44 5.46
N THR A 107 18.72 17.38 5.49
CA THR A 107 19.49 16.24 4.96
C THR A 107 19.22 14.97 5.77
N LEU A 108 19.19 15.05 7.11
CA LEU A 108 18.78 13.94 7.99
C LEU A 108 17.39 13.41 7.61
N MET A 109 16.42 14.30 7.41
CA MET A 109 15.07 13.94 7.01
C MET A 109 15.01 13.31 5.62
N MET A 110 15.79 13.82 4.67
CA MET A 110 15.88 13.30 3.31
C MET A 110 16.45 11.87 3.32
N VAL A 111 17.53 11.61 4.07
CA VAL A 111 18.14 10.28 4.22
C VAL A 111 17.14 9.30 4.82
N ALA A 112 16.46 9.70 5.91
CA ALA A 112 15.45 8.86 6.54
C ALA A 112 14.25 8.57 5.61
N ASN A 113 13.77 9.57 4.87
CA ASN A 113 12.72 9.39 3.86
C ASN A 113 13.16 8.43 2.74
N THR A 114 14.39 8.59 2.24
CA THR A 114 14.92 7.80 1.13
C THR A 114 15.01 6.34 1.54
N ARG A 115 15.55 6.06 2.73
CA ARG A 115 15.65 4.69 3.25
C ARG A 115 14.29 4.03 3.47
N GLU A 116 13.29 4.76 3.96
CA GLU A 116 11.92 4.22 4.08
C GLU A 116 11.30 3.94 2.69
N ARG A 117 11.65 4.76 1.69
CA ARG A 117 11.11 4.65 0.33
C ARG A 117 11.85 3.67 -0.56
N GLU A 118 13.04 3.23 -0.18
CA GLU A 118 13.88 2.36 -1.02
C GLU A 118 13.04 1.21 -1.59
N GLU A 119 12.83 1.28 -2.91
CA GLU A 119 11.97 0.37 -3.63
C GLU A 119 12.71 -0.96 -3.78
N HIS A 120 12.12 -2.01 -3.21
CA HIS A 120 12.57 -3.37 -3.48
C HIS A 120 12.27 -3.75 -4.95
N VAL A 121 12.85 -4.87 -5.40
CA VAL A 121 12.79 -5.57 -6.71
C VAL A 121 11.50 -5.40 -7.56
N PHE A 122 10.39 -5.01 -6.95
CA PHE A 122 9.06 -4.85 -7.52
C PHE A 122 8.98 -3.98 -8.77
N ASP A 123 9.69 -2.86 -8.88
CA ASP A 123 9.62 -2.00 -10.08
C ASP A 123 10.09 -2.71 -11.35
N VAL A 124 11.15 -3.52 -11.22
CA VAL A 124 11.72 -4.31 -12.33
C VAL A 124 10.71 -5.37 -12.77
N LEU A 125 10.09 -6.05 -11.81
CA LEU A 125 9.05 -7.04 -12.07
C LEU A 125 7.79 -6.39 -12.68
N LEU A 126 7.36 -5.25 -12.13
CA LEU A 126 6.17 -4.53 -12.56
C LEU A 126 6.32 -4.07 -14.02
N ALA A 127 7.45 -3.47 -14.38
CA ALA A 127 7.74 -3.07 -15.75
C ALA A 127 7.70 -4.26 -16.72
N HIS A 128 8.30 -5.39 -16.33
CA HIS A 128 8.29 -6.61 -17.13
C HIS A 128 6.85 -7.15 -17.36
N TYR A 129 6.03 -7.23 -16.31
CA TYR A 129 4.66 -7.73 -16.44
C TYR A 129 3.74 -6.75 -17.18
N GLN A 130 3.94 -5.43 -17.03
CA GLN A 130 3.23 -4.43 -17.82
C GLN A 130 3.54 -4.56 -19.31
N GLN A 131 4.81 -4.78 -19.67
CA GLN A 131 5.21 -5.00 -21.06
C GLN A 131 4.61 -6.30 -21.63
N ARG A 132 4.61 -7.40 -20.86
CA ARG A 132 3.95 -8.65 -21.25
C ARG A 132 2.44 -8.49 -21.43
N ALA A 133 1.77 -7.77 -20.54
CA ALA A 133 0.34 -7.50 -20.65
C ALA A 133 0.00 -6.66 -21.89
N ALA A 134 0.82 -5.65 -22.21
CA ALA A 134 0.66 -4.83 -23.42
C ALA A 134 0.85 -5.68 -24.70
N ALA A 135 1.86 -6.55 -24.73
CA ALA A 135 2.11 -7.46 -25.84
C ALA A 135 0.99 -8.50 -26.03
N GLN A 136 0.40 -9.00 -24.95
CA GLN A 136 -0.75 -9.91 -25.02
C GLN A 136 -2.00 -9.20 -25.53
N THR A 137 -2.25 -7.97 -25.06
CA THR A 137 -3.39 -7.15 -25.48
C THR A 137 -3.30 -6.82 -26.98
N SER A 138 -2.11 -6.49 -27.51
CA SER A 138 -1.94 -6.22 -28.94
C SER A 138 -2.14 -7.48 -29.81
N ILE A 139 -1.70 -8.65 -29.34
CA ILE A 139 -1.96 -9.94 -30.01
C ILE A 139 -3.45 -10.30 -29.98
N GLN A 140 -4.18 -9.99 -28.90
CA GLN A 140 -5.63 -10.18 -28.84
C GLN A 140 -6.40 -9.19 -29.71
N HIS A 141 -5.98 -7.92 -29.78
CA HIS A 141 -6.58 -6.92 -30.68
C HIS A 141 -6.36 -7.28 -32.16
N THR A 142 -5.18 -7.76 -32.53
CA THR A 142 -4.90 -8.23 -33.91
C THR A 142 -5.68 -9.50 -34.25
N ARG A 143 -5.77 -10.47 -33.33
CA ARG A 143 -6.58 -11.69 -33.51
C ARG A 143 -8.09 -11.39 -33.58
N SER A 144 -8.60 -10.47 -32.77
CA SER A 144 -10.01 -10.06 -32.81
C SER A 144 -10.35 -9.24 -34.06
N PHE A 145 -9.42 -8.43 -34.57
CA PHE A 145 -9.54 -7.78 -35.88
C PHE A 145 -9.55 -8.78 -37.05
N MET A 146 -8.68 -9.80 -37.00
CA MET A 146 -8.61 -10.85 -38.01
C MET A 146 -9.83 -11.79 -37.95
N SER A 147 -10.36 -12.06 -36.75
CA SER A 147 -11.57 -12.88 -36.56
C SER A 147 -12.86 -12.15 -36.93
N LYS A 148 -12.88 -10.81 -36.92
CA LYS A 148 -14.01 -10.00 -37.42
C LYS A 148 -13.97 -9.78 -38.94
N ARG A 149 -12.84 -10.02 -39.59
CA ARG A 149 -12.72 -10.06 -41.06
C ARG A 149 -13.00 -11.47 -41.60
N SER A 150 -14.23 -11.94 -41.38
CA SER A 150 -14.82 -12.99 -42.22
C SER A 150 -15.29 -12.36 -43.54
N PHE A 151 -14.33 -11.97 -44.39
CA PHE A 151 -14.61 -11.65 -45.79
C PHE A 151 -13.42 -12.10 -46.65
N THR A 152 -13.70 -13.13 -47.45
CA THR A 152 -12.98 -13.63 -48.63
C THR A 152 -11.63 -12.96 -48.93
N SER A 153 -10.51 -13.59 -48.57
CA SER A 153 -9.24 -13.28 -49.24
C SER A 153 -9.12 -14.13 -50.50
N ALA A 154 -9.44 -13.52 -51.64
CA ALA A 154 -8.94 -13.96 -52.93
C ALA A 154 -7.42 -13.74 -52.99
N SER A 155 -6.75 -14.68 -53.65
CA SER A 155 -5.32 -14.92 -53.77
C SER A 155 -4.45 -13.70 -54.11
N SER A 156 -3.24 -13.68 -53.55
CA SER A 156 -2.06 -13.38 -54.37
C SER A 156 -0.94 -14.35 -54.01
N SER A 157 -0.69 -15.24 -54.95
CA SER A 157 0.41 -16.18 -54.96
C SER A 157 1.74 -15.40 -55.04
N ARG A 158 2.62 -15.65 -54.08
CA ARG A 158 4.07 -15.80 -54.28
C ARG A 158 4.74 -16.23 -52.96
N PHE A 159 5.31 -17.43 -53.00
CA PHE A 159 6.20 -18.04 -52.00
C PHE A 159 5.64 -18.28 -50.58
N ILE A 160 4.88 -19.35 -50.42
CA ILE A 160 4.80 -20.06 -49.13
C ILE A 160 6.04 -20.94 -49.03
N LYS A 161 7.08 -20.48 -48.32
CA LYS A 161 7.98 -21.43 -47.66
C LYS A 161 7.17 -22.06 -46.54
N HIS A 162 6.97 -23.38 -46.59
CA HIS A 162 6.51 -24.15 -45.43
C HIS A 162 7.51 -23.94 -44.29
N SER A 163 7.29 -22.92 -43.47
CA SER A 163 7.82 -22.91 -42.11
C SER A 163 6.98 -23.94 -41.38
N GLN A 164 7.57 -25.12 -41.21
CA GLN A 164 7.02 -26.17 -40.37
C GLN A 164 6.76 -25.56 -38.99
N ARG A 165 5.48 -25.46 -38.61
CA ARG A 165 5.14 -25.38 -37.20
C ARG A 165 5.80 -26.59 -36.54
N PRO A 166 6.60 -26.44 -35.47
CA PRO A 166 7.02 -27.60 -34.71
C PRO A 166 5.77 -28.38 -34.30
N PRO A 167 5.79 -29.73 -34.37
CA PRO A 167 4.66 -30.53 -33.90
C PRO A 167 4.34 -30.14 -32.45
N PRO A 168 3.05 -30.17 -32.03
CA PRO A 168 2.72 -29.95 -30.63
C PRO A 168 3.54 -30.96 -29.80
N ALA A 169 4.31 -30.45 -28.84
CA ALA A 169 5.15 -31.27 -27.99
C ALA A 169 4.32 -32.44 -27.45
N MET A 170 4.80 -33.67 -27.73
CA MET A 170 4.12 -34.90 -27.38
C MET A 170 3.86 -34.90 -25.87
N GLN A 171 2.60 -34.73 -25.45
CA GLN A 171 2.27 -34.66 -24.03
C GLN A 171 2.53 -36.01 -23.38
N LEU A 172 3.68 -36.14 -22.72
CA LEU A 172 3.99 -37.27 -21.85
C LEU A 172 2.84 -37.42 -20.83
N GLY A 173 2.37 -38.65 -20.59
CA GLY A 173 1.35 -38.94 -19.59
C GLY A 173 1.84 -38.65 -18.15
N TRP A 174 0.93 -38.54 -17.18
CA TRP A 174 1.26 -38.36 -15.75
C TRP A 174 1.67 -39.68 -15.06
N LYS A 175 2.64 -40.38 -15.64
CA LYS A 175 3.23 -41.57 -15.03
C LYS A 175 4.48 -41.18 -14.25
N MET A 176 4.71 -41.81 -13.10
CA MET A 176 5.84 -41.54 -12.20
C MET A 176 7.20 -41.65 -12.92
N GLU A 177 7.34 -42.63 -13.81
CA GLU A 177 8.53 -42.86 -14.66
C GLU A 177 8.88 -41.68 -15.59
N ASN A 178 7.90 -40.84 -15.93
CA ASN A 178 8.08 -39.67 -16.81
C ASN A 178 8.16 -38.35 -16.02
N LEU A 179 8.16 -38.40 -14.69
CA LEU A 179 8.05 -37.21 -13.85
C LEU A 179 9.33 -36.37 -13.89
N ASP A 180 10.51 -36.99 -13.92
CA ASP A 180 11.80 -36.30 -14.07
C ASP A 180 11.96 -35.65 -15.45
N ALA A 181 11.54 -36.35 -16.51
CA ALA A 181 11.54 -35.80 -17.87
C ALA A 181 10.59 -34.61 -17.98
N LYS A 182 9.39 -34.72 -17.40
CA LYS A 182 8.45 -33.60 -17.29
C LYS A 182 8.97 -32.45 -16.45
N LEU A 183 9.64 -32.71 -15.33
CA LEU A 183 10.23 -31.66 -14.51
C LEU A 183 11.29 -30.89 -15.29
N LYS A 184 12.14 -31.60 -16.06
CA LYS A 184 13.14 -30.97 -16.94
C LYS A 184 12.50 -30.16 -18.05
N ASP A 185 11.50 -30.71 -18.75
CA ASP A 185 10.77 -29.98 -19.79
C ASP A 185 10.05 -28.76 -19.21
N THR A 186 9.40 -28.92 -18.06
CA THR A 186 8.71 -27.83 -17.35
C THR A 186 9.70 -26.77 -16.90
N LEU A 187 10.84 -27.13 -16.30
CA LEU A 187 11.90 -26.18 -15.93
C LEU A 187 12.42 -25.42 -17.16
N SER A 188 12.59 -26.10 -18.28
CA SER A 188 13.05 -25.48 -19.54
C SER A 188 12.00 -24.55 -20.18
N ALA A 189 10.70 -24.79 -19.93
CA ALA A 189 9.60 -23.98 -20.43
C ALA A 189 9.15 -22.87 -19.44
N VAL A 190 9.45 -23.04 -18.14
CA VAL A 190 9.07 -22.11 -17.06
C VAL A 190 9.95 -20.86 -17.04
N SER A 191 11.22 -20.99 -17.44
CA SER A 191 12.14 -19.85 -17.55
C SER A 191 12.36 -19.52 -19.03
N SER A 192 11.64 -18.50 -19.54
CA SER A 192 11.95 -17.93 -20.84
C SER A 192 13.36 -17.33 -20.85
N ALA A 193 13.99 -17.21 -22.02
CA ALA A 193 15.21 -16.42 -22.18
C ALA A 193 15.05 -14.96 -21.66
N VAL A 194 13.82 -14.46 -21.71
CA VAL A 194 13.42 -13.17 -21.13
C VAL A 194 13.47 -13.19 -19.60
N ASP A 195 13.05 -14.30 -18.98
CA ASP A 195 13.06 -14.47 -17.53
C ASP A 195 14.50 -14.63 -16.99
N THR A 196 15.40 -15.29 -17.73
CA THR A 196 16.83 -15.36 -17.37
C THR A 196 17.53 -14.00 -17.44
N ALA A 197 17.22 -13.18 -18.46
CA ALA A 197 17.77 -11.83 -18.56
C ALA A 197 17.26 -10.92 -17.43
N LEU A 198 16.00 -11.09 -17.03
CA LEU A 198 15.39 -10.39 -15.89
C LEU A 198 16.04 -10.78 -14.57
N VAL A 199 16.29 -12.08 -14.34
CA VAL A 199 17.00 -12.57 -13.14
C VAL A 199 18.38 -11.93 -13.03
N GLU A 200 19.11 -11.83 -14.14
CA GLU A 200 20.42 -11.19 -14.15
C GLU A 200 20.34 -9.69 -13.89
N GLN A 201 19.36 -9.00 -14.48
CA GLN A 201 19.09 -7.58 -14.18
C GLN A 201 18.76 -7.36 -12.69
N CYS A 202 17.97 -8.24 -12.09
CA CYS A 202 17.68 -8.21 -10.66
C CYS A 202 18.96 -8.44 -9.83
N ARG A 203 19.81 -9.39 -10.19
CA ARG A 203 21.10 -9.63 -9.50
C ARG A 203 22.05 -8.45 -9.59
N GLN A 204 22.13 -7.79 -10.75
CA GLN A 204 22.95 -6.59 -10.94
C GLN A 204 22.42 -5.40 -10.12
N LYS A 205 21.09 -5.24 -10.06
CA LYS A 205 20.47 -4.15 -9.29
C LYS A 205 20.54 -4.39 -7.77
N PHE A 206 20.59 -5.66 -7.34
CA PHE A 206 20.64 -6.06 -5.94
C PHE A 206 21.81 -7.03 -5.70
N PRO A 207 23.07 -6.55 -5.71
CA PRO A 207 24.27 -7.39 -5.63
C PRO A 207 24.44 -8.09 -4.28
N HIS A 208 23.84 -7.57 -3.22
CA HIS A 208 23.88 -8.12 -1.86
C HIS A 208 22.71 -9.09 -1.58
N HIS A 209 22.42 -10.01 -2.51
CA HIS A 209 21.44 -11.06 -2.24
C HIS A 209 22.00 -12.05 -1.22
N GLU A 210 21.54 -11.99 0.04
CA GLU A 210 21.85 -13.01 1.03
C GLU A 210 21.20 -14.34 0.62
N SER A 211 22.02 -15.32 0.24
CA SER A 211 21.53 -16.70 0.19
C SER A 211 21.46 -17.22 1.62
N PHE A 212 20.26 -17.44 2.13
CA PHE A 212 20.05 -18.10 3.42
C PHE A 212 20.35 -19.60 3.28
N HIS A 213 21.62 -19.96 3.09
CA HIS A 213 22.09 -21.34 3.21
C HIS A 213 22.39 -21.62 4.68
N GLY A 214 21.38 -22.13 5.39
CA GLY A 214 21.50 -22.55 6.79
C GLY A 214 21.11 -21.45 7.77
N ILE A 215 20.00 -21.65 8.46
CA ILE A 215 19.72 -20.92 9.69
C ILE A 215 20.75 -21.43 10.70
N ASP A 216 21.69 -20.59 11.13
CA ASP A 216 22.51 -20.88 12.30
C ASP A 216 21.65 -20.73 13.56
N ALA A 217 20.74 -21.70 13.75
CA ALA A 217 19.80 -21.75 14.86
C ALA A 217 20.52 -21.77 16.21
N VAL A 218 21.78 -22.22 16.22
CA VAL A 218 22.66 -22.23 17.38
C VAL A 218 23.06 -20.80 17.74
N ARG A 219 23.55 -20.00 16.79
CA ARG A 219 23.85 -18.58 17.02
C ARG A 219 22.61 -17.77 17.40
N ALA A 220 21.45 -18.12 16.83
CA ALA A 220 20.18 -17.51 17.19
C ALA A 220 19.73 -17.81 18.63
N ALA A 221 20.03 -19.00 19.15
CA ALA A 221 19.69 -19.44 20.50
C ALA A 221 20.68 -18.99 21.58
N GLN A 222 21.87 -18.49 21.19
CA GLN A 222 22.90 -17.97 22.09
C GLN A 222 22.68 -16.50 22.53
N CYS A 223 21.61 -15.85 22.05
CA CYS A 223 21.29 -14.48 22.43
C CYS A 223 20.51 -14.50 23.75
N ASP A 224 21.21 -14.21 24.85
CA ASP A 224 20.63 -14.16 26.20
C ASP A 224 20.00 -12.79 26.52
N ASP A 225 20.43 -11.74 25.83
CA ASP A 225 19.91 -10.37 26.01
C ASP A 225 18.69 -10.10 25.12
N MET A 226 17.51 -10.14 25.72
CA MET A 226 16.25 -9.84 25.04
C MET A 226 16.10 -8.37 24.63
N ALA A 227 16.92 -7.45 25.16
CA ALA A 227 16.91 -6.05 24.73
C ALA A 227 17.56 -5.84 23.35
N ALA A 228 18.43 -6.76 22.93
CA ALA A 228 19.03 -6.74 21.59
C ALA A 228 18.06 -7.26 20.51
N VAL A 229 17.02 -8.00 20.91
CA VAL A 229 16.05 -8.64 20.01
C VAL A 229 14.77 -7.83 19.95
N SER A 230 14.38 -7.44 18.75
CA SER A 230 13.15 -6.70 18.51
C SER A 230 11.91 -7.55 18.77
N THR A 231 10.95 -6.94 19.45
CA THR A 231 9.60 -7.50 19.66
C THR A 231 8.77 -7.41 18.38
N LEU A 232 7.74 -8.24 18.27
CA LEU A 232 6.79 -8.17 17.16
C LEU A 232 6.11 -6.78 17.09
N ALA A 233 5.85 -6.15 18.25
CA ALA A 233 5.28 -4.82 18.31
C ALA A 233 6.21 -3.78 17.66
N GLN A 234 7.50 -3.76 18.01
CA GLN A 234 8.51 -2.90 17.39
C GLN A 234 8.57 -3.09 15.88
N ARG A 235 8.63 -4.34 15.41
CA ARG A 235 8.69 -4.62 13.96
C ARG A 235 7.42 -4.15 13.24
N ASN A 236 6.24 -4.30 13.85
CA ASN A 236 4.98 -3.78 13.31
C ASN A 236 4.91 -2.25 13.26
N LEU A 237 5.70 -1.54 14.08
CA LEU A 237 5.80 -0.07 14.04
C LEU A 237 6.75 0.41 12.93
N CYS A 238 7.75 -0.40 12.59
CA CYS A 238 8.65 -0.18 11.47
C CYS A 238 8.00 -0.53 10.12
N THR A 239 8.73 -0.28 9.03
CA THR A 239 8.27 -0.62 7.68
C THR A 239 8.03 -2.14 7.55
N PRO A 240 6.85 -2.59 7.11
CA PRO A 240 6.53 -4.02 7.01
C PRO A 240 7.42 -4.78 6.04
N LEU A 241 8.09 -4.07 5.13
CA LEU A 241 9.05 -4.61 4.18
C LEU A 241 10.39 -5.02 4.84
N LEU A 242 10.74 -4.40 5.97
CA LEU A 242 11.98 -4.62 6.69
C LEU A 242 11.67 -4.96 8.16
N GLN A 243 11.50 -6.26 8.42
CA GLN A 243 11.16 -6.79 9.75
C GLN A 243 12.41 -7.34 10.44
N SER A 244 13.34 -6.45 10.79
CA SER A 244 14.61 -6.86 11.41
C SER A 244 14.38 -7.52 12.76
N ARG A 245 15.13 -8.59 13.03
CA ARG A 245 15.20 -9.22 14.36
C ARG A 245 15.99 -8.37 15.34
N ASP A 246 17.02 -7.67 14.89
CA ASP A 246 17.94 -6.95 15.78
C ASP A 246 17.45 -5.50 15.98
N VAL A 247 17.47 -5.03 17.23
CA VAL A 247 17.03 -3.68 17.59
C VAL A 247 17.88 -2.60 16.91
N SER A 248 19.18 -2.84 16.74
CA SER A 248 20.12 -1.95 16.03
C SER A 248 19.78 -1.76 14.54
N ALA A 249 18.93 -2.63 13.99
CA ALA A 249 18.48 -2.55 12.60
C ALA A 249 17.00 -2.11 12.49
N LEU A 250 16.35 -1.74 13.60
CA LEU A 250 15.06 -1.07 13.57
C LEU A 250 15.24 0.37 13.11
N PHE A 251 14.43 0.79 12.14
CA PHE A 251 14.49 2.12 11.56
C PHE A 251 13.17 2.87 11.82
N PRO A 252 13.22 4.17 12.14
CA PRO A 252 12.00 4.97 12.31
C PRO A 252 11.23 5.08 11.00
N SER A 253 9.90 5.11 11.09
CA SER A 253 9.01 5.17 9.94
C SER A 253 8.15 6.43 9.98
N ARG A 254 7.76 6.97 8.82
CA ARG A 254 6.80 8.07 8.76
C ARG A 254 5.42 7.55 9.19
N PRO A 255 4.71 8.27 10.07
CA PRO A 255 3.39 7.86 10.56
C PRO A 255 2.32 7.99 9.48
N ASP A 256 1.28 7.16 9.59
CA ASP A 256 0.09 7.21 8.74
C ASP A 256 -0.63 8.56 8.81
N LEU A 257 -1.05 9.07 7.65
CA LEU A 257 -2.00 10.17 7.58
C LEU A 257 -3.36 9.71 8.12
N ARG A 258 -4.03 10.64 8.81
CA ARG A 258 -5.44 10.49 9.19
C ARG A 258 -6.30 11.08 8.10
N VAL A 259 -7.58 10.71 8.10
CA VAL A 259 -8.55 11.20 7.12
C VAL A 259 -9.68 11.92 7.81
N LYS A 260 -10.11 13.03 7.22
CA LYS A 260 -11.40 13.64 7.51
C LYS A 260 -12.43 13.09 6.54
N ARG A 261 -13.59 12.74 7.08
CA ARG A 261 -14.62 12.03 6.33
C ARG A 261 -15.92 12.80 6.33
N SER A 262 -16.56 12.88 5.18
CA SER A 262 -17.92 13.39 5.05
C SER A 262 -18.91 12.23 5.07
N TRP A 263 -20.11 12.51 5.55
CA TRP A 263 -21.23 11.57 5.55
C TRP A 263 -22.31 12.09 4.61
N ARG A 264 -22.88 11.19 3.80
CA ARG A 264 -23.96 11.50 2.87
C ARG A 264 -25.12 10.54 3.01
N CYS A 265 -26.34 11.04 2.89
CA CYS A 265 -27.58 10.26 2.87
C CYS A 265 -27.73 9.56 1.51
N VAL A 266 -27.87 8.24 1.52
CA VAL A 266 -28.00 7.43 0.31
C VAL A 266 -29.27 7.78 -0.46
N GLU A 267 -30.39 7.97 0.23
CA GLU A 267 -31.68 8.30 -0.39
C GLU A 267 -31.66 9.69 -1.04
N SER A 268 -31.07 10.69 -0.37
CA SER A 268 -30.92 12.02 -0.95
C SER A 268 -29.99 12.00 -2.18
N MET A 269 -28.93 11.19 -2.16
CA MET A 269 -28.07 11.01 -3.34
C MET A 269 -28.82 10.33 -4.49
N ALA A 270 -29.66 9.33 -4.20
CA ALA A 270 -30.48 8.66 -5.20
C ALA A 270 -31.50 9.61 -5.85
N SER A 271 -31.99 10.62 -5.13
CA SER A 271 -32.87 11.67 -5.67
C SER A 271 -32.12 12.80 -6.40
N GLY A 272 -30.80 12.69 -6.60
CA GLY A 272 -29.98 13.71 -7.28
C GLY A 272 -29.61 14.91 -6.41
N ALA A 273 -29.91 14.89 -5.11
CA ALA A 273 -29.50 15.93 -4.17
C ALA A 273 -28.09 15.63 -3.62
N PRO A 274 -27.32 16.63 -3.14
CA PRO A 274 -25.97 16.40 -2.63
C PRO A 274 -25.93 15.50 -1.38
N GLY A 275 -27.03 15.44 -0.63
CA GLY A 275 -27.24 14.50 0.48
C GLY A 275 -26.29 14.67 1.65
N ILE A 276 -25.66 15.83 1.84
CA ILE A 276 -24.63 16.03 2.87
C ILE A 276 -25.26 15.96 4.27
N LEU A 277 -24.77 15.04 5.09
CA LEU A 277 -25.14 14.88 6.51
C LEU A 277 -24.11 15.55 7.41
N VAL A 278 -22.83 15.29 7.15
CA VAL A 278 -21.70 15.87 7.88
C VAL A 278 -20.63 16.23 6.87
N LYS A 279 -20.19 17.49 6.91
CA LYS A 279 -19.02 17.94 6.14
C LYS A 279 -17.94 18.48 7.09
N PRO A 280 -16.80 17.79 7.22
CA PRO A 280 -15.75 18.25 8.12
C PRO A 280 -15.10 19.53 7.59
N GLN A 281 -14.52 20.34 8.48
CA GLN A 281 -13.66 21.44 8.07
C GLN A 281 -12.33 20.93 7.52
N ILE A 282 -11.75 21.63 6.54
CA ILE A 282 -10.47 21.23 5.94
C ILE A 282 -9.32 21.35 6.96
N ASN A 283 -9.31 22.41 7.75
CA ASN A 283 -8.28 22.62 8.77
C ASN A 283 -8.43 21.58 9.90
N PRO A 284 -7.42 20.74 10.18
CA PRO A 284 -7.48 19.76 11.28
C PRO A 284 -7.55 20.38 12.68
N MET A 285 -7.22 21.66 12.83
CA MET A 285 -7.36 22.39 14.10
C MET A 285 -8.76 22.94 14.35
N THR A 286 -9.66 22.88 13.37
CA THR A 286 -11.04 23.34 13.52
C THR A 286 -11.99 22.17 13.77
N GLY A 287 -13.03 22.43 14.56
CA GLY A 287 -14.01 21.44 15.01
C GLY A 287 -14.89 20.81 13.92
N ASP A 288 -15.85 20.03 14.38
CA ASP A 288 -16.32 18.81 13.69
C ASP A 288 -17.10 19.04 12.38
N SER A 289 -17.74 20.19 12.18
CA SER A 289 -18.46 20.46 10.93
C SER A 289 -18.33 21.89 10.42
N SER A 290 -18.22 21.99 9.09
CA SER A 290 -18.38 23.21 8.32
C SER A 290 -19.84 23.61 8.11
N MET A 291 -20.77 22.73 8.49
CA MET A 291 -22.19 23.01 8.47
C MET A 291 -22.65 23.36 9.88
N VAL A 292 -23.29 24.51 10.01
CA VAL A 292 -24.05 24.84 11.20
C VAL A 292 -25.27 23.92 11.18
N VAL A 293 -25.30 22.91 12.05
CA VAL A 293 -26.56 22.25 12.37
C VAL A 293 -27.40 23.33 13.04
N GLY A 294 -28.47 23.78 12.38
CA GLY A 294 -29.40 24.73 12.96
C GLY A 294 -29.84 24.19 14.31
N ALA A 295 -29.39 24.84 15.38
CA ALA A 295 -29.71 24.48 16.76
C ALA A 295 -31.15 24.87 17.12
N SER A 296 -32.11 24.50 16.26
CA SER A 296 -33.54 24.73 16.46
C SER A 296 -34.26 23.43 16.84
N TRP A 297 -33.57 22.54 17.56
CA TRP A 297 -34.16 21.34 18.18
C TRP A 297 -34.32 21.50 19.71
N TRP A 298 -34.49 22.75 20.14
CA TRP A 298 -35.07 23.17 21.41
C TRP A 298 -35.87 24.44 21.19
#